data_AF-A0A3D6C406-F1
#
_entry.id   AF-A0A3D6C406-F1
#
_cell.length_a   1.000
_cell.length_b   1.000
_cell.length_c   1.000
_cell.angle_alpha   90.00
_cell.angle_beta   90.00
_cell.angle_gamma   90.00
#
_symmetry.space_group_name_H-M   'P 1'
#
loop_
_entity.id
_entity.type
_entity.pdbx_description
1 polymer ?
#
loop_
_entity_poly.entity_id
_entity_poly.type
_entity_poly.pdbx_seq_one_letter_code
_entity_poly.pdbx_strand_id
1 'polypeptide(L)'
;MDIPRVSDLSDKKKKLLRLIMDGKEETEDQKIPPRKDTTSEPPLSHVQERMWFLSQLATPYPNNLPSAVRLKGTLDIPALQKAFNAVIQRHEALRTTFPVISGTPVQRIAKEVSIPIPVTGLDHLPDGGREAAFYQEAKAEISRTFDLAADSPIRIKLYRLAEDDHLLLLIAHHII
;
A
#
# COMPACT_ATOMS: atom_id res chain seq x y z
N MET A 1 13.78 2.91 -27.20
CA MET A 1 13.47 3.23 -25.79
C MET A 1 14.78 3.61 -25.15
N ASP A 2 15.01 4.90 -24.91
CA ASP A 2 16.23 5.39 -24.29
C ASP A 2 16.23 5.05 -22.79
N ILE A 3 17.30 4.41 -22.33
CA ILE A 3 17.53 4.13 -20.92
C ILE A 3 18.09 5.43 -20.32
N PRO A 4 17.38 6.11 -19.39
CA PRO A 4 17.86 7.36 -18.81
C PRO A 4 19.18 7.14 -18.08
N ARG A 5 20.13 8.05 -18.31
CA ARG A 5 21.49 8.00 -17.74
C ARG A 5 21.55 8.82 -16.46
N VAL A 6 22.48 8.48 -15.57
CA VAL A 6 22.74 9.23 -14.32
C VAL A 6 23.06 10.72 -14.59
N SER A 7 23.56 11.04 -15.78
CA SER A 7 23.76 12.41 -16.27
C SER A 7 22.47 13.24 -16.29
N ASP A 8 21.32 12.59 -16.47
CA ASP A 8 20.02 13.20 -16.72
C ASP A 8 19.28 13.54 -15.41
N LEU A 9 19.90 13.19 -14.27
CA LEU A 9 19.40 13.50 -12.95
C LEU A 9 19.69 14.97 -12.58
N SER A 10 18.69 15.66 -12.02
CA SER A 10 18.87 16.96 -11.38
C SER A 10 19.94 16.90 -10.26
N ASP A 11 20.58 18.02 -9.95
CA ASP A 11 21.65 18.07 -8.94
C ASP A 11 21.21 17.56 -7.55
N LYS A 12 19.94 17.78 -7.19
CA LYS A 12 19.34 17.23 -5.96
C LYS A 12 19.31 15.69 -5.98
N LYS A 13 18.98 15.08 -7.11
CA LYS A 13 18.97 13.62 -7.32
C LYS A 13 20.39 13.04 -7.38
N LYS A 14 21.36 13.76 -7.99
CA LYS A 14 22.78 13.36 -8.02
C LYS A 14 23.41 13.37 -6.62
N LYS A 15 23.13 14.40 -5.81
CA LYS A 15 23.63 14.51 -4.44
C LYS A 15 23.11 13.37 -3.56
N LEU A 16 21.85 12.99 -3.73
CA LEU A 16 21.22 11.91 -2.99
C LEU A 16 21.74 10.52 -3.42
N LEU A 17 22.02 10.33 -4.71
CA LEU A 17 22.67 9.11 -5.21
C LEU A 17 24.08 8.91 -4.63
N ARG A 18 24.87 9.98 -4.49
CA ARG A 18 26.20 9.92 -3.86
C ARG A 18 26.14 9.51 -2.39
N LEU A 19 25.18 10.05 -1.63
CA LEU A 19 24.97 9.66 -0.23
C LEU A 19 24.73 8.15 -0.06
N ILE A 20 23.99 7.54 -1.00
CA ILE A 20 23.66 6.11 -0.99
C ILE A 20 24.86 5.25 -1.43
N MET A 21 25.69 5.77 -2.35
CA MET A 21 26.89 5.07 -2.81
C MET A 21 28.03 5.10 -1.78
N ASP A 22 28.14 6.21 -1.04
CA ASP A 22 29.16 6.39 0.01
C ASP A 22 28.78 5.69 1.33
N GLY A 23 27.51 5.29 1.50
CA GLY A 23 27.01 4.57 2.69
C GLY A 23 27.25 3.06 2.70
N LYS A 24 28.07 2.51 1.78
CA LYS A 24 28.52 1.12 1.84
C LYS A 24 29.75 0.99 2.74
N GLU A 25 29.53 1.00 4.05
CA GLU A 25 30.46 0.30 4.94
C GLU A 25 30.15 -1.20 4.89
N GLU A 26 31.21 -2.00 4.89
CA GLU A 26 31.21 -3.46 4.85
C GLU A 26 30.25 -4.03 5.90
N THR A 27 29.46 -5.04 5.50
CA THR A 27 28.58 -5.77 6.41
C THR A 27 29.42 -6.61 7.37
N GLU A 28 29.93 -5.99 8.42
CA GLU A 28 30.18 -6.69 9.68
C GLU A 28 28.86 -7.27 10.19
N ASP A 29 28.95 -8.39 10.89
CA ASP A 29 27.85 -9.19 11.44
C ASP A 29 27.03 -8.37 12.46
N GLN A 30 26.26 -7.39 11.97
CA GLN A 30 25.45 -6.50 12.77
C GLN A 30 24.28 -7.30 13.32
N LYS A 31 24.42 -7.71 14.58
CA LYS A 31 23.31 -8.22 15.39
C LYS A 31 22.11 -7.29 15.21
N ILE A 32 21.03 -7.83 14.64
CA ILE A 32 19.77 -7.11 14.47
C ILE A 32 19.33 -6.63 15.85
N PRO A 33 19.35 -5.32 16.15
CA PRO A 33 18.97 -4.84 17.45
C PRO A 33 17.48 -5.16 17.68
N PRO A 34 17.09 -5.52 18.91
CA PRO A 34 15.68 -5.72 19.22
C PRO A 34 14.90 -4.46 18.88
N ARG A 35 13.71 -4.64 18.29
CA ARG A 35 12.85 -3.54 17.88
C ARG A 35 12.56 -2.64 19.09
N LYS A 36 13.02 -1.38 19.03
CA LYS A 36 12.70 -0.37 20.05
C LYS A 36 11.19 -0.16 20.12
N ASP A 37 10.74 0.19 21.31
CA ASP A 37 9.35 0.40 21.66
C ASP A 37 8.61 1.26 20.61
N THR A 38 7.36 0.91 20.30
CA THR A 38 6.55 1.50 19.21
C THR A 38 6.20 2.98 19.43
N THR A 39 6.56 3.52 20.59
CA THR A 39 6.49 4.94 20.96
C THR A 39 7.56 5.80 20.28
N SER A 40 8.64 5.19 19.79
CA SER A 40 9.62 5.87 18.94
C SER A 40 9.28 5.62 17.48
N GLU A 41 9.14 6.67 16.65
CA GLU A 41 8.95 6.57 15.20
C GLU A 41 10.23 5.98 14.58
N PRO A 42 10.32 4.66 14.36
CA PRO A 42 11.59 4.05 14.00
C PRO A 42 11.90 4.36 12.53
N PRO A 43 13.18 4.35 12.14
CA PRO A 43 13.54 4.47 10.73
C PRO A 43 12.91 3.34 9.90
N LEU A 44 12.80 3.55 8.59
CA LEU A 44 12.42 2.50 7.66
C LEU A 44 13.51 1.41 7.65
N SER A 45 13.12 0.16 7.38
CA SER A 45 14.11 -0.85 6.99
C SER A 45 14.78 -0.47 5.67
N HIS A 46 15.99 -0.96 5.41
CA HIS A 46 16.72 -0.68 4.16
C HIS A 46 15.89 -0.97 2.89
N VAL A 47 15.08 -2.04 2.89
CA VAL A 47 14.20 -2.38 1.75
C VAL A 47 13.08 -1.36 1.61
N GLN A 48 12.46 -0.97 2.72
CA GLN A 48 11.40 0.06 2.74
C GLN A 48 11.95 1.42 2.31
N GLU A 49 13.13 1.83 2.77
CA GLU A 49 13.76 3.08 2.39
C GLU A 49 14.06 3.11 0.90
N ARG A 50 14.58 2.02 0.33
CA ARG A 50 14.79 1.89 -1.11
C ARG A 50 13.48 2.00 -1.89
N MET A 51 12.42 1.31 -1.48
CA MET A 51 11.11 1.38 -2.13
C MET A 51 10.50 2.78 -2.02
N TRP A 52 10.57 3.40 -0.83
CA TRP A 52 10.13 4.77 -0.61
C TRP A 52 10.88 5.72 -1.53
N PHE A 53 12.20 5.63 -1.59
CA PHE A 53 13.02 6.46 -2.48
C PHE A 53 12.66 6.29 -3.96
N LEU A 54 12.48 5.04 -4.42
CA LEU A 54 12.04 4.76 -5.79
C LEU A 54 10.65 5.35 -6.07
N SER A 55 9.73 5.30 -5.09
CA SER A 55 8.40 5.92 -5.21
C SER A 55 8.48 7.45 -5.37
N GLN A 56 9.51 8.10 -4.82
CA GLN A 56 9.73 9.55 -4.99
C GLN A 56 10.39 9.91 -6.33
N LEU A 57 11.09 8.97 -6.98
CA LEU A 57 11.86 9.22 -8.20
C LEU A 57 11.11 8.88 -9.49
N ALA A 58 10.27 7.84 -9.47
CA ALA A 58 9.60 7.32 -10.64
C ALA A 58 8.28 8.06 -10.92
N THR A 59 7.96 8.22 -12.21
CA THR A 59 6.59 8.46 -12.69
C THR A 59 5.68 7.38 -12.09
N PRO A 60 4.46 7.72 -11.60
CA PRO A 60 3.74 6.91 -10.61
C PRO A 60 3.37 5.53 -11.16
N TYR A 61 4.22 4.54 -10.94
CA TYR A 61 3.83 3.14 -11.00
C TYR A 61 3.32 2.75 -9.62
N PRO A 62 2.05 2.35 -9.50
CA PRO A 62 1.50 1.89 -8.23
C PRO A 62 2.25 0.62 -7.81
N ASN A 63 2.96 0.66 -6.69
CA ASN A 63 3.54 -0.54 -6.06
C ASN A 63 2.44 -1.27 -5.28
N ASN A 64 1.39 -1.65 -5.99
CA ASN A 64 0.18 -2.24 -5.43
C ASN A 64 0.17 -3.75 -5.66
N LEU A 65 -0.29 -4.50 -4.66
CA LEU A 65 -0.52 -5.94 -4.66
C LEU A 65 -2.03 -6.20 -4.60
N PRO A 66 -2.72 -6.30 -5.75
CA PRO A 66 -4.14 -6.56 -5.77
C PRO A 66 -4.48 -8.04 -5.58
N SER A 67 -5.58 -8.29 -4.88
CA SER A 67 -6.20 -9.60 -4.74
C SER A 67 -7.71 -9.46 -4.83
N ALA A 68 -8.37 -10.36 -5.56
CA ALA A 68 -9.82 -10.37 -5.69
C ALA A 68 -10.37 -11.76 -5.34
N VAL A 69 -11.49 -11.78 -4.61
CA VAL A 69 -12.18 -13.02 -4.22
C VAL A 69 -13.66 -12.88 -4.53
N ARG A 70 -14.25 -13.92 -5.12
CA ARG A 70 -15.70 -14.02 -5.31
C ARG A 70 -16.34 -14.68 -4.09
N LEU A 71 -17.35 -14.04 -3.54
CA LEU A 71 -18.12 -14.51 -2.39
C LEU A 71 -19.53 -14.84 -2.87
N LYS A 72 -19.96 -16.08 -2.65
CA LYS A 72 -21.30 -16.57 -2.99
C LYS A 72 -22.13 -16.78 -1.73
N GLY A 73 -23.41 -16.44 -1.79
CA GLY A 73 -24.34 -16.45 -0.67
C GLY A 73 -24.60 -15.07 -0.07
N THR A 74 -25.51 -15.02 0.89
CA THR A 74 -25.84 -13.81 1.65
C THR A 74 -24.62 -13.31 2.43
N LEU A 75 -24.31 -12.02 2.34
CA LEU A 75 -23.14 -11.42 2.96
C LEU A 75 -23.54 -10.35 3.99
N ASP A 76 -23.16 -10.56 5.25
CA ASP A 76 -23.26 -9.55 6.30
C ASP A 76 -22.08 -8.55 6.17
N ILE A 77 -22.33 -7.43 5.49
CA ILE A 77 -21.32 -6.40 5.21
C ILE A 77 -20.79 -5.75 6.51
N PRO A 78 -21.63 -5.37 7.49
CA PRO A 78 -21.14 -4.91 8.80
C PRO A 78 -20.20 -5.90 9.50
N ALA A 79 -20.53 -7.20 9.49
CA ALA A 79 -19.67 -8.22 10.08
C ALA A 79 -18.35 -8.38 9.32
N LEU A 80 -18.38 -8.33 7.99
CA LEU A 80 -17.19 -8.35 7.14
C LEU A 80 -16.26 -7.16 7.46
N GLN A 81 -16.81 -5.95 7.55
CA GLN A 81 -16.03 -4.76 7.90
C GLN A 81 -15.42 -4.87 9.30
N LYS A 82 -16.17 -5.40 10.27
CA LYS A 82 -15.65 -5.65 11.63
C LYS A 82 -14.50 -6.66 11.61
N ALA A 83 -14.63 -7.74 10.83
CA ALA A 83 -13.59 -8.77 10.70
C ALA A 83 -12.29 -8.21 10.11
N PHE A 84 -12.36 -7.44 9.03
CA PHE A 84 -11.18 -6.79 8.45
C PHE A 84 -10.54 -5.79 9.40
N ASN A 85 -11.33 -4.97 10.08
CA ASN A 85 -10.78 -4.02 11.05
C ASN A 85 -10.12 -4.71 12.25
N ALA A 86 -10.60 -5.89 12.67
CA ALA A 86 -9.92 -6.68 13.68
C ALA A 86 -8.55 -7.20 13.20
N VAL A 87 -8.45 -7.65 11.94
CA VAL A 87 -7.17 -8.05 11.32
C VAL A 87 -6.22 -6.85 11.25
N ILE A 88 -6.70 -5.71 10.74
CA ILE A 88 -5.90 -4.48 10.63
C ILE A 88 -5.42 -4.01 12.01
N GLN A 89 -6.28 -4.08 13.03
CA GLN A 89 -5.90 -3.73 14.40
C GLN A 89 -4.78 -4.66 14.93
N ARG A 90 -4.86 -5.96 14.63
CA ARG A 90 -3.86 -6.96 15.04
C ARG A 90 -2.49 -6.77 14.37
N HIS A 91 -2.44 -6.25 13.15
CA HIS A 91 -1.22 -6.19 12.35
C HIS A 91 -0.72 -4.75 12.19
N GLU A 92 0.35 -4.39 12.90
CA GLU A 92 0.94 -3.05 12.87
C GLU A 92 1.27 -2.57 11.46
N ALA A 93 1.80 -3.44 10.60
CA ALA A 93 2.16 -3.09 9.22
C ALA A 93 0.97 -2.50 8.45
N LEU A 94 -0.25 -3.00 8.68
CA LEU A 94 -1.47 -2.50 8.03
C LEU A 94 -1.91 -1.12 8.56
N ARG A 95 -1.32 -0.65 9.67
CA ARG A 95 -1.58 0.64 10.33
C ARG A 95 -0.36 1.59 10.28
N THR A 96 0.68 1.23 9.52
CA THR A 96 1.91 2.00 9.41
C THR A 96 1.83 2.99 8.25
N THR A 97 2.10 4.25 8.54
CA THR A 97 2.35 5.32 7.57
C THR A 97 3.84 5.66 7.55
N PHE A 98 4.28 6.35 6.51
CA PHE A 98 5.68 6.67 6.22
C PHE A 98 5.90 8.18 6.00
N PRO A 99 5.58 9.04 6.99
CA PRO A 99 5.80 10.48 6.86
C PRO A 99 7.30 10.82 6.82
N VAL A 100 7.62 11.99 6.26
CA VAL A 100 8.98 12.56 6.28
C VAL A 100 9.08 13.58 7.41
N ILE A 101 10.01 13.39 8.33
CA ILE A 101 10.30 14.31 9.43
C ILE A 101 11.75 14.76 9.31
N SER A 102 11.96 16.07 9.25
CA SER A 102 13.29 16.68 9.10
C SER A 102 14.09 16.14 7.90
N GLY A 103 13.41 15.74 6.82
CA GLY A 103 14.02 15.21 5.60
C GLY A 103 14.27 13.69 5.60
N THR A 104 13.92 12.99 6.67
CA THR A 104 14.07 11.53 6.81
C THR A 104 12.70 10.85 6.87
N PRO A 105 12.43 9.81 6.07
CA PRO A 105 11.21 9.03 6.22
C PRO A 105 11.27 8.20 7.52
N VAL A 106 10.17 8.15 8.25
CA VAL A 106 10.03 7.36 9.48
C VAL A 106 8.77 6.50 9.41
N GLN A 107 8.71 5.42 10.19
CA GLN A 107 7.49 4.63 10.35
C GLN A 107 6.63 5.22 11.47
N ARG A 108 5.38 5.51 11.18
CA ARG A 108 4.39 5.93 12.19
C ARG A 108 3.25 4.94 12.23
N ILE A 109 3.16 4.22 13.35
CA ILE A 109 2.17 3.19 13.58
C ILE A 109 0.98 3.81 14.32
N ALA A 110 -0.18 3.89 13.67
CA ALA A 110 -1.38 4.39 14.32
C ALA A 110 -1.85 3.40 15.39
N LYS A 111 -2.15 3.85 16.62
CA LYS A 111 -2.64 2.97 17.71
C LYS A 111 -3.89 2.20 17.27
N GLU A 112 -4.80 2.88 16.59
CA GLU A 112 -6.02 2.33 16.02
C GLU A 112 -6.24 2.94 14.63
N VAL A 113 -6.79 2.15 13.72
CA VAL A 113 -7.28 2.63 12.43
C VAL A 113 -8.54 1.86 12.06
N SER A 114 -9.49 2.54 11.43
CA SER A 114 -10.68 1.91 10.86
C SER A 114 -10.72 2.15 9.37
N ILE A 115 -10.64 1.07 8.60
CA ILE A 115 -10.72 1.09 7.14
C ILE A 115 -12.16 0.76 6.73
N PRO A 116 -12.81 1.64 5.93
CA PRO A 116 -14.15 1.36 5.40
C PRO A 116 -14.08 0.29 4.30
N ILE A 117 -15.20 -0.40 4.08
CA ILE A 117 -15.40 -1.24 2.90
C ILE A 117 -16.53 -0.61 2.07
N PRO A 118 -16.22 0.31 1.15
CA PRO A 118 -17.23 0.86 0.24
C PRO A 118 -17.84 -0.25 -0.61
N VAL A 119 -19.14 -0.13 -0.89
CA VAL A 119 -19.88 -1.12 -1.69
C VAL A 119 -20.39 -0.46 -2.97
N THR A 120 -20.02 -1.03 -4.12
CA THR A 120 -20.54 -0.63 -5.43
C THR A 120 -21.54 -1.68 -5.92
N GLY A 121 -22.78 -1.29 -6.21
CA GLY A 121 -23.78 -2.17 -6.82
C GLY A 121 -23.63 -2.24 -8.34
N LEU A 122 -23.42 -3.45 -8.87
CA LEU A 122 -23.37 -3.75 -10.31
C LEU A 122 -24.57 -4.60 -10.77
N ASP A 123 -25.43 -4.99 -9.82
CA ASP A 123 -26.67 -5.74 -10.00
C ASP A 123 -27.66 -5.07 -10.97
N HIS A 124 -27.60 -3.75 -11.12
CA HIS A 124 -28.38 -2.99 -12.09
C HIS A 124 -27.99 -3.23 -13.57
N LEU A 125 -26.81 -3.80 -13.84
CA LEU A 125 -26.36 -4.12 -15.20
C LEU A 125 -26.85 -5.51 -15.64
N PRO A 126 -26.97 -5.78 -16.96
CA PRO A 126 -27.21 -7.13 -17.48
C PRO A 126 -26.09 -8.09 -17.07
N ASP A 127 -26.40 -9.38 -16.88
CA ASP A 127 -25.46 -10.40 -16.36
C ASP A 127 -24.09 -10.40 -17.07
N GLY A 128 -24.07 -10.33 -18.40
CA GLY A 128 -22.81 -10.28 -19.17
C GLY A 128 -21.99 -9.00 -19.01
N GLY A 129 -22.60 -7.91 -18.51
CA GLY A 129 -21.94 -6.62 -18.28
C GLY A 129 -21.37 -6.43 -16.87
N ARG A 130 -21.84 -7.21 -15.88
CA ARG A 130 -21.47 -7.02 -14.47
C ARG A 130 -19.98 -7.30 -14.21
N GLU A 131 -19.47 -8.43 -14.70
CA GLU A 131 -18.05 -8.77 -14.54
C GLU A 131 -17.14 -7.82 -15.31
N ALA A 132 -17.54 -7.42 -16.52
CA ALA A 132 -16.79 -6.43 -17.30
C ALA A 132 -16.69 -5.07 -16.58
N ALA A 133 -17.80 -4.61 -15.97
CA ALA A 133 -17.81 -3.40 -15.15
C ALA A 133 -16.90 -3.53 -13.93
N PHE A 134 -16.92 -4.68 -13.25
CA PHE A 134 -15.98 -4.96 -12.15
C PHE A 134 -14.52 -4.84 -12.61
N TYR A 135 -14.13 -5.48 -13.73
CA TYR A 135 -12.73 -5.42 -14.19
C TYR A 135 -12.28 -4.00 -14.53
N GLN A 136 -13.17 -3.19 -15.11
CA GLN A 136 -12.88 -1.78 -15.41
C GLN A 136 -12.67 -0.96 -14.13
N GLU A 137 -13.58 -1.08 -13.17
CA GLU A 137 -13.44 -0.38 -11.89
C GLU A 137 -12.24 -0.88 -11.07
N ALA A 138 -12.00 -2.19 -11.03
CA ALA A 138 -10.87 -2.77 -10.32
C ALA A 138 -9.56 -2.25 -10.90
N LYS A 139 -9.43 -2.16 -12.24
CA LYS A 139 -8.25 -1.57 -12.88
C LYS A 139 -8.01 -0.13 -12.42
N ALA A 140 -9.06 0.69 -12.32
CA ALA A 140 -8.94 2.06 -11.83
C ALA A 140 -8.48 2.11 -10.36
N GLU A 141 -9.03 1.25 -9.49
CA GLU A 141 -8.63 1.19 -8.07
C GLU A 141 -7.18 0.72 -7.89
N ILE A 142 -6.75 -0.25 -8.70
CA ILE A 142 -5.38 -0.79 -8.71
C ILE A 142 -4.38 0.26 -9.19
N SER A 143 -4.77 1.11 -10.15
CA SER A 143 -3.93 2.20 -10.66
C SER A 143 -3.84 3.40 -9.71
N ARG A 144 -4.72 3.50 -8.71
CA ARG A 144 -4.68 4.59 -7.73
C ARG A 144 -3.50 4.41 -6.79
N THR A 145 -2.70 5.46 -6.61
CA THR A 145 -1.57 5.47 -5.68
C THR A 145 -2.03 5.62 -4.24
N PHE A 146 -1.19 5.18 -3.30
CA PHE A 146 -1.32 5.51 -1.88
C PHE A 146 -0.48 6.73 -1.57
N ASP A 147 -1.01 7.69 -0.81
CA ASP A 147 -0.18 8.68 -0.13
C ASP A 147 0.42 8.03 1.11
N LEU A 148 1.62 7.46 0.99
CA LEU A 148 2.25 6.71 2.09
C LEU A 148 2.47 7.56 3.36
N ALA A 149 2.42 8.88 3.30
CA ALA A 149 2.54 9.73 4.48
C ALA A 149 1.24 9.77 5.33
N ALA A 150 0.09 9.46 4.75
CA ALA A 150 -1.23 9.65 5.37
C ALA A 150 -2.16 8.42 5.25
N ASP A 151 -2.07 7.68 4.15
CA ASP A 151 -2.92 6.54 3.86
C ASP A 151 -2.42 5.27 4.55
N SER A 152 -3.34 4.48 5.10
CA SER A 152 -3.08 3.08 5.44
C SER A 152 -2.63 2.34 4.17
N PRO A 153 -1.61 1.47 4.22
CA PRO A 153 -1.08 0.75 3.05
C PRO A 153 -1.99 -0.41 2.59
N ILE A 154 -3.30 -0.28 2.82
CA ILE A 154 -4.33 -1.24 2.44
C ILE A 154 -5.64 -0.51 2.11
N ARG A 155 -6.32 -0.97 1.05
CA ARG A 155 -7.67 -0.58 0.65
C ARG A 155 -8.50 -1.81 0.38
N ILE A 156 -9.79 -1.74 0.71
CA ILE A 156 -10.74 -2.82 0.52
C ILE A 156 -12.00 -2.22 -0.12
N LYS A 157 -12.54 -2.88 -1.15
CA LYS A 157 -13.78 -2.47 -1.82
C LYS A 157 -14.60 -3.71 -2.16
N LEU A 158 -15.91 -3.63 -2.00
CA LEU A 158 -16.84 -4.70 -2.31
C LEU A 158 -17.70 -4.31 -3.52
N TYR A 159 -17.92 -5.24 -4.42
CA TYR A 159 -18.80 -5.10 -5.58
C TYR A 159 -19.92 -6.11 -5.48
N ARG A 160 -21.18 -5.67 -5.53
CA ARG A 160 -22.34 -6.54 -5.49
C ARG A 160 -22.84 -6.81 -6.90
N LEU A 161 -22.77 -8.06 -7.35
CA LEU A 161 -23.24 -8.50 -8.67
C LEU A 161 -24.69 -9.00 -8.60
N ALA A 162 -25.08 -9.56 -7.46
CA ALA A 162 -26.45 -9.95 -7.10
C ALA A 162 -26.58 -9.97 -5.57
N GLU A 163 -27.76 -10.27 -5.03
CA GLU A 163 -27.98 -10.37 -3.57
C GLU A 163 -27.08 -11.43 -2.90
N ASP A 164 -26.72 -12.49 -3.64
CA ASP A 164 -25.91 -13.62 -3.18
C ASP A 164 -24.59 -13.76 -3.96
N ASP A 165 -24.12 -12.71 -4.63
CA ASP A 165 -22.91 -12.75 -5.46
C ASP A 165 -22.13 -11.45 -5.37
N HIS A 166 -20.91 -11.53 -4.84
CA HIS A 166 -20.06 -10.38 -4.57
C HIS A 166 -18.62 -10.63 -5.03
N LEU A 167 -17.93 -9.55 -5.41
CA LEU A 167 -16.49 -9.54 -5.63
C LEU A 167 -15.84 -8.59 -4.61
N LEU A 168 -14.95 -9.12 -3.80
CA LEU A 168 -14.16 -8.36 -2.84
C LEU A 168 -12.78 -8.09 -3.44
N LEU A 169 -12.43 -6.81 -3.56
CA LEU A 169 -11.11 -6.34 -4.01
C LEU A 169 -10.32 -5.84 -2.81
N LEU A 170 -9.15 -6.40 -2.59
CA LEU A 170 -8.15 -5.95 -1.62
C LEU A 170 -6.92 -5.48 -2.37
N ILE A 171 -6.39 -4.32 -1.98
CA ILE A 171 -5.17 -3.76 -2.55
C ILE A 171 -4.25 -3.37 -1.39
N ALA A 172 -3.10 -4.02 -1.29
CA ALA A 172 -2.05 -3.66 -0.34
C ALA A 172 -0.91 -2.95 -1.07
N HIS A 173 -0.16 -2.07 -0.39
CA HIS A 173 1.06 -1.49 -0.93
C HIS A 173 2.25 -2.40 -0.63
N HIS A 174 3.18 -2.58 -1.57
CA HIS A 174 4.33 -3.48 -1.45
C HIS A 174 5.39 -3.03 -0.40
N ILE A 175 5.15 -1.91 0.30
CA ILE A 175 6.09 -1.38 1.31
C ILE A 175 5.93 -2.09 2.67
N ILE A 176 4.88 -2.91 2.81
CA ILE A 176 4.57 -3.73 4.00
C ILE A 176 4.73 -5.21 3.72
#